data_AF-A0AA42Q3X7-F1
#
_entry.id   AF-A0AA42Q3X7-F1
#
_cell.length_a   1.000
_cell.length_b   1.000
_cell.length_c   1.000
_cell.angle_alpha   90.00
_cell.angle_beta   90.00
_cell.angle_gamma   90.00
#
_symmetry.space_group_name_H-M   'P 1'
#
loop_
_entity.id
_entity.type
_entity.pdbx_description
1 polymer ?
#
loop_
_entity_poly.entity_id
_entity_poly.type
_entity_poly.pdbx_seq_one_letter_code
_entity_poly.pdbx_strand_id
1 'polypeptide(L)'
;MDHFGIGAAVLASIRIYMQSARRTGRTTSLVESVKDGDRICFACSEEARRVEQLLRERGVQVACIVVDLESPWEIFGSGTSQGRTLFDHGWVEQYYLSAIEHASSSIDHFQREASGYGEAHRETRRRAEEVARWGQ
;
A
#
# COMPACT_ATOMS: atom_id res chain seq x y z
N MET A 1 15.77 -6.31 -5.58
CA MET A 1 15.61 -6.72 -4.16
C MET A 1 16.89 -6.36 -3.44
N ASP A 2 16.83 -5.99 -2.15
CA ASP A 2 18.01 -5.57 -1.43
C ASP A 2 19.05 -6.69 -1.28
N HIS A 3 20.32 -6.29 -1.15
CA HIS A 3 21.46 -7.19 -1.09
C HIS A 3 21.40 -8.18 0.09
N PHE A 4 20.73 -7.79 1.18
CA PHE A 4 20.61 -8.59 2.40
C PHE A 4 19.38 -9.50 2.39
N GLY A 5 18.51 -9.42 1.39
CA GLY A 5 17.29 -10.20 1.29
C GLY A 5 16.20 -9.81 2.30
N ILE A 6 16.31 -8.64 2.94
CA ILE A 6 15.36 -8.18 3.96
C ILE A 6 13.97 -7.99 3.36
N GLY A 7 13.87 -7.31 2.21
CA GLY A 7 12.61 -7.10 1.50
C GLY A 7 11.97 -8.42 1.08
N ALA A 8 12.77 -9.41 0.66
CA ALA A 8 12.29 -10.75 0.33
C ALA A 8 11.67 -11.44 1.55
N ALA A 9 12.36 -11.39 2.70
CA ALA A 9 11.90 -12.00 3.93
C ALA A 9 10.62 -11.35 4.44
N VAL A 10 10.55 -10.01 4.48
CA VAL A 10 9.37 -9.26 4.92
C VAL A 10 8.17 -9.55 4.00
N LEU A 11 8.37 -9.52 2.68
CA LEU A 11 7.33 -9.82 1.71
C LEU A 11 6.78 -11.25 1.89
N ALA A 12 7.67 -12.22 2.12
CA ALA A 12 7.28 -13.60 2.40
C ALA A 12 6.47 -13.71 3.70
N SER A 13 6.92 -13.06 4.78
CA SER A 13 6.19 -13.05 6.06
C SER A 13 4.79 -12.48 5.92
N ILE A 14 4.61 -11.39 5.17
CA ILE A 14 3.30 -10.80 4.94
C ILE A 14 2.41 -11.71 4.10
N ARG A 15 2.94 -12.33 3.03
CA ARG A 15 2.17 -13.26 2.21
C ARG A 15 1.69 -14.47 3.03
N ILE A 16 2.55 -15.00 3.90
CA ILE A 16 2.18 -16.08 4.82
C ILE A 16 1.09 -15.61 5.79
N TYR A 17 1.26 -14.43 6.39
CA TYR A 17 0.25 -13.83 7.26
C TYR A 17 -1.11 -13.71 6.54
N MET A 18 -1.15 -13.09 5.35
CA MET A 18 -2.35 -12.93 4.54
C MET A 18 -3.01 -14.26 4.16
N GLN A 19 -2.21 -15.30 3.86
CA GLN A 19 -2.75 -16.62 3.55
C GLN A 19 -3.37 -17.28 4.78
N SER A 20 -2.72 -17.17 5.95
CA SER A 20 -3.21 -17.71 7.22
C SER A 20 -4.41 -16.93 7.80
N ALA A 21 -4.50 -15.65 7.47
CA ALA A 21 -5.54 -14.72 7.89
C ALA A 21 -6.94 -15.02 7.33
N ARG A 22 -7.01 -15.71 6.18
CA ARG A 22 -8.27 -16.03 5.51
C ARG A 22 -9.15 -16.88 6.42
N ARG A 23 -10.40 -16.47 6.63
CA ARG A 23 -11.45 -17.14 7.45
C ARG A 23 -11.38 -16.92 8.97
N THR A 24 -10.71 -15.88 9.44
CA THR A 24 -10.60 -15.55 10.88
C THR A 24 -11.78 -14.74 11.46
N GLY A 25 -12.81 -14.45 10.66
CA GLY A 25 -13.97 -13.67 11.13
C GLY A 25 -13.69 -12.17 11.30
N ARG A 26 -12.64 -11.62 10.68
CA ARG A 26 -12.27 -10.20 10.82
C ARG A 26 -13.33 -9.23 10.33
N THR A 27 -13.99 -9.53 9.21
CA THR A 27 -15.14 -8.76 8.76
C THR A 27 -16.27 -8.80 9.79
N THR A 28 -16.51 -9.96 10.41
CA THR A 28 -17.51 -10.10 11.49
C THR A 28 -17.14 -9.25 12.70
N SER A 29 -15.91 -9.35 13.19
CA SER A 29 -15.44 -8.57 14.33
C SER A 29 -15.48 -7.06 14.06
N LEU A 30 -15.11 -6.63 12.85
CA LEU A 30 -15.25 -5.23 12.43
C LEU A 30 -16.70 -4.80 12.49
N VAL A 31 -17.59 -5.54 11.82
CA VAL A 31 -19.03 -5.29 11.80
C VAL A 31 -19.59 -5.22 13.22
N GLU A 32 -19.23 -6.15 14.11
CA GLU A 32 -19.68 -6.15 15.52
C GLU A 32 -19.22 -4.92 16.32
N SER A 33 -18.07 -4.33 15.97
CA SER A 33 -17.44 -3.24 16.72
C SER A 33 -17.82 -1.82 16.30
N VAL A 34 -18.43 -1.65 15.12
CA VAL A 34 -18.76 -0.32 14.58
C VAL A 34 -20.01 0.27 15.23
N LYS A 35 -20.07 1.60 15.26
CA LYS A 35 -21.14 2.39 15.86
C LYS A 35 -21.70 3.38 14.85
N ASP A 36 -22.90 3.89 15.12
CA ASP A 36 -23.51 4.94 14.32
C ASP A 36 -22.57 6.14 14.15
N GLY A 37 -22.51 6.64 12.92
CA GLY A 37 -21.63 7.73 12.53
C GLY A 37 -20.21 7.32 12.19
N ASP A 38 -19.78 6.07 12.46
CA ASP A 38 -18.47 5.59 12.00
C ASP A 38 -18.40 5.55 10.45
N ARG A 39 -17.17 5.51 9.95
CA ARG A 39 -16.83 5.32 8.54
C ARG A 39 -15.89 4.12 8.40
N ILE A 40 -16.13 3.26 7.41
CA ILE A 40 -15.24 2.15 7.06
C ILE A 40 -14.72 2.35 5.63
N CYS A 41 -13.41 2.22 5.45
CA CYS A 41 -12.71 2.34 4.19
C CYS A 41 -12.33 0.96 3.65
N PHE A 42 -12.64 0.73 2.38
CA PHE A 42 -12.41 -0.54 1.70
C PHE A 42 -11.53 -0.36 0.47
N ALA A 43 -10.81 -1.42 0.09
CA ALA A 43 -10.01 -1.43 -1.14
C ALA A 43 -10.86 -1.61 -2.40
N CYS A 44 -12.07 -2.17 -2.29
CA CYS A 44 -12.94 -2.41 -3.43
C CYS A 44 -14.42 -2.17 -3.11
N SER A 45 -15.18 -1.85 -4.16
CA SER A 45 -16.61 -1.53 -4.04
C SER A 45 -17.48 -2.75 -3.71
N GLU A 46 -17.05 -3.96 -4.09
CA GLU A 46 -17.80 -5.19 -3.81
C GLU A 46 -17.89 -5.47 -2.31
N GLU A 47 -16.75 -5.46 -1.62
CA GLU A 47 -16.69 -5.67 -0.17
C GLU A 47 -17.38 -4.52 0.58
N ALA A 48 -17.20 -3.28 0.13
CA ALA A 48 -17.88 -2.13 0.71
C ALA A 48 -19.41 -2.29 0.71
N ARG A 49 -20.00 -2.67 -0.44
CA ARG A 49 -21.45 -2.90 -0.58
C ARG A 49 -21.91 -4.08 0.26
N ARG A 50 -21.14 -5.17 0.29
CA ARG A 50 -21.46 -6.36 1.09
C ARG A 50 -21.55 -6.01 2.58
N VAL A 51 -20.57 -5.27 3.09
CA VAL A 51 -20.53 -4.88 4.51
C VAL A 51 -21.57 -3.81 4.82
N GLU A 52 -21.80 -2.85 3.91
CA GLU A 52 -22.87 -1.86 4.04
C GLU A 52 -24.24 -2.53 4.20
N GLN A 53 -24.53 -3.56 3.42
CA GLN A 53 -25.77 -4.33 3.55
C GLN A 53 -25.89 -4.99 4.93
N LEU A 54 -24.82 -5.64 5.41
CA LEU A 54 -24.79 -6.27 6.74
C LEU A 54 -25.03 -5.27 7.88
N LEU A 55 -24.48 -4.05 7.75
CA LEU A 55 -24.67 -3.00 8.75
C LEU A 55 -26.09 -2.43 8.71
N ARG A 56 -26.66 -2.27 7.52
CA ARG A 56 -28.05 -1.86 7.34
C ARG A 56 -29.02 -2.87 7.94
N GLU A 57 -28.79 -4.16 7.74
CA GLU A 57 -29.60 -5.24 8.33
C GLU A 57 -29.58 -5.22 9.87
N ARG A 58 -28.49 -4.71 10.46
CA ARG A 58 -28.37 -4.50 11.91
C ARG A 58 -28.91 -3.15 12.40
N GLY A 59 -29.36 -2.28 11.51
CA GLY A 59 -29.85 -0.94 11.84
C GLY A 59 -28.77 0.04 12.27
N VAL A 60 -27.50 -0.20 11.91
CA VAL A 60 -26.37 0.69 12.25
C VAL A 60 -26.06 1.59 11.06
N GLN A 61 -25.97 2.90 11.28
CA GLN A 61 -25.70 3.90 10.25
C GLN A 61 -24.20 4.19 10.16
N VAL A 62 -23.53 3.53 9.21
CA VAL A 62 -22.09 3.66 8.98
C VAL A 62 -21.83 3.98 7.51
N ALA A 63 -20.92 4.92 7.26
CA ALA A 63 -20.51 5.24 5.90
C ALA A 63 -19.46 4.23 5.40
N CYS A 64 -19.78 3.47 4.36
CA CYS A 64 -18.81 2.62 3.67
C CYS A 64 -18.27 3.35 2.43
N ILE A 65 -16.95 3.58 2.37
CA ILE A 65 -16.31 4.25 1.23
C ILE A 65 -15.19 3.38 0.65
N VAL A 66 -14.89 3.61 -0.63
CA VAL A 66 -13.73 3.01 -1.30
C VAL A 66 -12.61 4.03 -1.29
N VAL A 67 -11.41 3.61 -0.89
CA VAL A 67 -10.21 4.45 -0.88
C VAL A 67 -9.13 3.76 -1.70
N ASP A 68 -8.61 4.45 -2.72
CA ASP A 68 -7.53 3.94 -3.55
C ASP A 68 -6.25 3.77 -2.71
N LEU A 69 -5.53 2.67 -2.95
CA LEU A 69 -4.26 2.37 -2.32
C LEU A 69 -3.12 3.24 -2.85
N GLU A 70 -3.24 3.71 -4.10
CA GLU A 70 -2.27 4.63 -4.70
C GLU A 70 -2.44 6.06 -4.18
N SER A 71 -3.67 6.42 -3.78
CA SER A 71 -4.03 7.76 -3.31
C SER A 71 -4.78 7.76 -1.96
N PRO A 72 -4.19 7.21 -0.88
CA PRO A 72 -4.87 7.08 0.41
C PRO A 72 -5.27 8.43 1.04
N TRP A 73 -4.58 9.52 0.66
CA TRP A 73 -4.85 10.87 1.16
C TRP A 73 -6.20 11.43 0.68
N GLU A 74 -6.81 10.86 -0.37
CA GLU A 74 -8.12 11.30 -0.86
C GLU A 74 -9.23 11.11 0.17
N ILE A 75 -8.99 10.27 1.19
CA ILE A 75 -9.89 10.11 2.33
C ILE A 75 -10.21 11.44 3.03
N PHE A 76 -9.27 12.39 3.06
CA PHE A 76 -9.47 13.71 3.66
C PHE A 76 -10.43 14.58 2.84
N GLY A 77 -10.58 14.30 1.54
CA GLY A 77 -11.54 14.98 0.66
C GLY A 77 -12.99 14.50 0.84
N SER A 78 -13.19 13.35 1.49
CA SER A 78 -14.53 12.74 1.69
C SER A 78 -15.30 13.35 2.88
N GLY A 79 -14.85 14.49 3.41
CA GLY A 79 -15.40 15.13 4.60
C GLY A 79 -15.10 14.36 5.91
N THR A 80 -15.40 14.98 7.04
CA THR A 80 -15.15 14.39 8.37
C THR A 80 -16.28 13.43 8.75
N SER A 81 -15.91 12.24 9.24
CA SER A 81 -16.85 11.29 9.84
C SER A 81 -17.44 11.87 11.13
N GLN A 82 -18.69 11.55 11.46
CA GLN A 82 -19.28 11.92 12.76
C GLN A 82 -18.68 11.06 13.89
N GLY A 83 -18.30 9.83 13.57
CA GLY A 83 -17.60 8.89 14.43
C GLY A 83 -16.16 8.66 13.99
N ARG A 84 -15.67 7.44 14.21
CA ARG A 84 -14.32 7.02 13.84
C ARG A 84 -14.22 6.80 12.34
N THR A 85 -12.99 6.81 11.83
CA THR A 85 -12.66 6.30 10.51
C THR A 85 -11.85 5.03 10.69
N LEU A 86 -12.33 3.92 10.15
CA LEU A 86 -11.76 2.59 10.24
C LEU A 86 -11.36 2.11 8.86
N PHE A 87 -10.33 1.28 8.78
CA PHE A 87 -9.93 0.60 7.55
C PHE A 87 -10.26 -0.88 7.68
N ASP A 88 -10.85 -1.45 6.64
CA ASP A 88 -11.04 -2.89 6.58
C ASP A 88 -9.70 -3.61 6.49
N HIS A 89 -9.64 -4.83 7.02
CA HIS A 89 -8.41 -5.63 7.01
C HIS A 89 -7.82 -5.82 5.61
N GLY A 90 -8.65 -5.99 4.58
CA GLY A 90 -8.22 -6.17 3.20
C GLY A 90 -7.54 -4.90 2.66
N TRP A 91 -8.07 -3.72 2.97
CA TRP A 91 -7.40 -2.46 2.66
C TRP A 91 -6.04 -2.36 3.37
N VAL A 92 -5.99 -2.60 4.67
CA VAL A 92 -4.74 -2.51 5.47
C VAL A 92 -3.67 -3.48 4.96
N GLU A 93 -4.07 -4.72 4.66
CA GLU A 93 -3.19 -5.74 4.13
C GLU A 93 -2.60 -5.31 2.77
N GLN A 94 -3.45 -4.88 1.83
CA GLN A 94 -2.98 -4.45 0.51
C GLN A 94 -2.11 -3.20 0.58
N TYR A 95 -2.42 -2.27 1.49
CA TYR A 95 -1.62 -1.07 1.69
C TYR A 95 -0.19 -1.43 2.16
N TYR A 96 -0.06 -2.31 3.15
CA TYR A 96 1.27 -2.77 3.58
C TYR A 96 2.03 -3.50 2.47
N LEU A 97 1.35 -4.36 1.71
CA LEU A 97 1.97 -5.07 0.60
C LEU A 97 2.53 -4.10 -0.44
N SER A 98 1.70 -3.16 -0.89
CA SER A 98 2.08 -2.13 -1.85
C SER A 98 3.26 -1.28 -1.35
N ALA A 99 3.23 -0.84 -0.09
CA ALA A 99 4.31 -0.04 0.49
C ALA A 99 5.66 -0.78 0.49
N ILE A 100 5.66 -2.08 0.75
CA ILE A 100 6.89 -2.90 0.80
C ILE A 100 7.40 -3.23 -0.59
N GLU A 101 6.51 -3.49 -1.55
CA GLU A 101 6.89 -3.68 -2.95
C GLU A 101 7.47 -2.39 -3.55
N HIS A 102 6.87 -1.23 -3.24
CA HIS A 102 7.42 0.08 -3.62
C HIS A 102 8.78 0.33 -2.98
N ALA A 103 8.93 0.15 -1.67
CA ALA A 103 10.20 0.35 -0.98
C ALA A 103 11.31 -0.55 -1.55
N SER A 104 10.98 -1.81 -1.84
CA SER A 104 11.91 -2.77 -2.46
C SER A 104 12.35 -2.33 -3.84
N SER A 105 11.43 -1.78 -4.63
CA SER A 105 11.70 -1.26 -5.98
C SER A 105 12.53 0.03 -5.93
N SER A 106 12.25 0.92 -4.99
CA SER A 106 13.03 2.14 -4.77
C SER A 106 14.47 1.84 -4.36
N ILE A 107 14.68 0.87 -3.45
CA ILE A 107 16.04 0.44 -3.06
C ILE A 107 16.80 -0.11 -4.27
N ASP A 108 16.16 -0.96 -5.08
CA ASP A 108 16.77 -1.53 -6.28
C ASP A 108 17.16 -0.42 -7.28
N HIS A 109 16.28 0.56 -7.47
CA HIS A 109 16.55 1.73 -8.29
C HIS A 109 17.72 2.56 -7.75
N PHE A 110 17.75 2.88 -6.45
CA PHE A 110 18.86 3.62 -5.85
C PHE A 110 20.19 2.88 -5.97
N GLN A 111 20.20 1.57 -5.75
CA GLN A 111 21.40 0.76 -5.92
C GLN A 111 21.89 0.80 -7.37
N ARG A 112 20.99 0.77 -8.34
CA ARG A 112 21.33 0.82 -9.76
C ARG A 112 21.88 2.18 -10.19
N GLU A 113 21.21 3.27 -9.82
CA GLU A 113 21.58 4.62 -10.25
C GLU A 113 22.77 5.19 -9.47
N ALA A 114 22.88 4.87 -8.17
CA ALA A 114 23.99 5.34 -7.34
C ALA A 114 25.24 4.46 -7.47
N SER A 115 25.13 3.24 -8.00
CA SER A 115 26.32 2.45 -8.32
C SER A 115 26.93 2.95 -9.62
N GLY A 116 28.25 3.14 -9.64
CA GLY A 116 29.00 3.55 -10.84
C GLY A 116 29.03 2.53 -11.99
N TYR A 117 28.11 1.57 -11.99
CA TYR A 117 27.98 0.46 -12.92
C TYR A 117 26.76 0.57 -13.85
N GLY A 118 26.01 1.68 -13.80
CA GLY A 118 24.93 1.99 -14.75
C GLY A 118 25.42 2.48 -16.13
N GLU A 119 24.59 2.32 -17.18
CA GLU A 119 24.86 2.90 -18.52
C GLU A 119 25.09 4.42 -18.45
N ALA A 120 24.37 5.14 -17.59
CA ALA A 120 24.58 6.58 -17.37
C ALA A 120 26.01 6.90 -16.91
N HIS A 121 26.64 6.03 -16.11
CA HIS A 121 28.00 6.25 -15.65
C HIS A 121 29.04 5.88 -16.71
N ARG A 122 28.75 4.89 -17.57
CA ARG A 122 29.55 4.60 -18.77
C ARG A 122 29.49 5.76 -19.76
N GLU A 123 28.32 6.35 -19.96
CA GLU A 123 28.14 7.50 -20.85
C GLU A 123 28.77 8.77 -20.29
N THR A 124 28.62 9.02 -18.98
CA THR A 124 29.27 10.15 -18.28
C THR A 124 30.78 10.00 -18.28
N ARG A 125 31.30 8.80 -18.05
CA ARG A 125 32.74 8.51 -18.16
C ARG A 125 33.24 8.68 -19.60
N ARG A 126 32.51 8.20 -20.60
CA ARG A 126 32.85 8.35 -22.02
C ARG A 126 32.87 9.83 -22.45
N ARG A 127 31.88 10.62 -22.02
CA ARG A 127 31.84 12.07 -22.26
C ARG A 127 32.98 12.80 -21.56
N ALA A 128 33.31 12.43 -20.32
CA ALA A 128 34.45 12.99 -19.60
C ALA A 128 35.79 12.65 -20.30
N GLU A 129 35.93 11.41 -20.80
CA GLU A 129 37.09 10.96 -21.57
C GLU A 129 37.19 11.68 -22.95
N GLU A 130 36.07 11.97 -23.61
CA GLU A 130 36.03 12.75 -24.86
C GLU A 130 36.39 14.22 -24.64
N VAL A 131 35.81 14.88 -23.63
CA VAL A 131 36.13 16.28 -23.30
C VAL A 131 37.62 16.42 -22.94
N ALA A 132 38.19 15.46 -22.20
CA ALA A 132 39.62 15.45 -21.88
C ALA A 132 40.51 15.24 -23.11
N ARG A 133 40.02 14.56 -24.15
CA ARG A 133 40.79 14.25 -25.38
C ARG A 133 40.82 15.42 -26.37
N TRP A 134 39.83 16.31 -26.34
CA TRP A 134 39.71 17.45 -27.27
C TRP A 134 39.86 18.83 -26.59
N GLY A 135 40.17 18.86 -25.29
CA GLY A 135 40.28 20.08 -24.48
C GLY A 135 41.69 20.65 -24.31
N GLN A 136 42.67 20.27 -25.16
CA GLN A 136 43.99 20.93 -25.26
C GLN A 136 44.15 21.61 -26.61
#